data_AF-A0A957VFG8-F1
#
_entry.id   AF-A0A957VFG8-F1
#
_cell.length_a   1.000
_cell.length_b   1.000
_cell.length_c   1.000
_cell.angle_alpha   90.00
_cell.angle_beta   90.00
_cell.angle_gamma   90.00
#
_symmetry.space_group_name_H-M   'P 1'
#
loop_
_entity.id
_entity.type
_entity.pdbx_description
1 polymer ?
#
loop_
_entity_poly.entity_id
_entity_poly.type
_entity_poly.pdbx_seq_one_letter_code
_entity_poly.pdbx_strand_id
1 'polypeptide(L)'
;MLFPQQNDKRNLLDLSGLWDFQLDPQAEGADAGWMHGLPDPRPIAVPASWNELFQDTHDYLDNAWYVREFYVPAGWQGQRIAVRVGSANYLAELWL
;
A
#
# COMPACT_ATOMS: atom_id res chain seq x y z
N MET A 1 10.81 -15.44 10.24
CA MET A 1 11.23 -14.24 9.50
C MET A 1 11.79 -13.21 10.47
N LEU A 2 12.77 -12.39 10.07
CA LEU A 2 13.36 -11.34 10.91
C LEU A 2 12.56 -10.04 10.79
N PHE A 3 12.36 -9.33 11.90
CA PHE A 3 11.75 -8.01 11.88
C PHE A 3 12.76 -6.95 11.42
N PRO A 4 12.38 -5.97 10.58
CA PRO A 4 13.27 -4.89 10.17
C PRO A 4 13.73 -4.05 11.36
N GLN A 5 15.00 -3.68 11.39
CA GLN A 5 15.57 -2.79 12.40
C GLN A 5 16.53 -1.81 11.71
N GLN A 6 16.50 -0.56 12.15
CA GLN A 6 17.45 0.45 11.70
C GLN A 6 18.74 0.37 12.52
N ASN A 7 19.89 0.38 11.84
CA ASN A 7 21.22 0.40 12.44
C ASN A 7 22.24 0.96 11.44
N ASP A 8 23.53 0.80 11.71
CA ASP A 8 24.62 1.29 10.86
C ASP A 8 24.75 0.56 9.51
N LYS A 9 24.06 -0.58 9.32
CA LYS A 9 24.07 -1.39 8.09
C LYS A 9 22.73 -1.43 7.37
N ARG A 10 21.62 -1.07 8.04
CA ARG A 10 20.26 -1.19 7.52
C ARG A 10 19.49 0.07 7.80
N ASN A 11 18.95 0.66 6.74
CA ASN A 11 18.04 1.79 6.83
C ASN A 11 16.59 1.28 6.79
N LEU A 12 15.70 2.07 7.37
CA LEU A 12 14.26 1.83 7.37
C LEU A 12 13.55 3.12 6.96
N LEU A 13 12.56 3.00 6.08
CA LEU A 13 11.62 4.07 5.77
C LEU A 13 10.23 3.52 6.06
N ASP A 14 9.51 4.16 6.99
CA ASP A 14 8.12 3.81 7.27
C ASP A 14 7.21 4.42 6.20
N LEU A 15 6.40 3.56 5.58
CA LEU A 15 5.41 3.95 4.57
C LEU A 15 4.00 4.06 5.16
N SER A 16 3.85 4.01 6.48
CA SER A 16 2.57 4.25 7.17
C SER A 16 2.09 5.70 6.98
N GLY A 17 0.79 5.93 7.21
CA GLY A 17 0.15 7.24 7.09
C GLY A 17 -1.03 7.19 6.11
N LEU A 18 -1.29 8.31 5.43
CA LEU A 18 -2.36 8.39 4.43
C LEU A 18 -1.89 7.80 3.09
N TRP A 19 -2.78 7.02 2.48
CA TRP A 19 -2.65 6.41 1.17
C TRP A 19 -3.90 6.76 0.35
N ASP A 20 -3.79 6.71 -0.97
CA ASP A 20 -4.94 6.78 -1.85
C ASP A 20 -5.62 5.41 -1.90
N PHE A 21 -6.95 5.41 -1.86
CA PHE A 21 -7.76 4.21 -1.76
C PHE A 21 -8.97 4.27 -2.65
N GLN A 22 -9.30 3.15 -3.30
CA GLN A 22 -10.49 3.01 -4.11
C GLN A 22 -10.95 1.56 -4.17
N LEU A 23 -12.27 1.34 -4.07
CA LEU A 23 -12.88 0.04 -4.27
C LEU A 23 -12.91 -0.30 -5.77
N ASP A 24 -12.75 -1.58 -6.10
CA ASP A 24 -12.77 -2.10 -7.47
C ASP A 24 -13.81 -3.23 -7.61
N PRO A 25 -15.12 -2.91 -7.55
CA PRO A 25 -16.19 -3.89 -7.58
C PRO A 25 -16.33 -4.61 -8.93
N GLN A 26 -15.73 -4.07 -9.99
CA GLN A 26 -15.74 -4.68 -11.33
C GLN A 26 -14.45 -5.44 -11.65
N ALA A 27 -13.49 -5.46 -10.72
CA ALA A 27 -12.17 -6.08 -10.89
C ALA A 27 -11.44 -5.63 -12.17
N GLU A 28 -11.59 -4.35 -12.54
CA GLU A 28 -11.04 -3.79 -13.77
C GLU A 28 -9.73 -3.01 -13.55
N GLY A 29 -9.36 -2.76 -12.28
CA GLY A 29 -8.27 -1.84 -11.97
C GLY A 29 -6.91 -2.26 -12.51
N ALA A 30 -6.63 -3.57 -12.57
CA ALA A 30 -5.37 -4.08 -13.10
C ALA A 30 -5.25 -3.83 -14.60
N ASP A 31 -6.29 -4.17 -15.35
CA ASP A 31 -6.35 -3.96 -16.81
C ASP A 31 -6.41 -2.47 -17.17
N ALA A 32 -7.04 -1.65 -16.33
CA ALA A 32 -7.13 -0.20 -16.47
C ALA A 32 -5.89 0.56 -15.97
N GLY A 33 -4.90 -0.12 -15.38
CA GLY A 33 -3.63 0.48 -15.00
C GLY A 33 -3.64 1.28 -13.70
N TRP A 34 -4.52 0.95 -12.75
CA TRP A 34 -4.72 1.69 -11.50
C TRP A 34 -3.47 1.73 -10.60
N MET A 35 -2.48 0.85 -10.79
CA MET A 35 -1.18 0.94 -10.10
C MET A 35 -0.42 2.24 -10.40
N HIS A 36 -0.75 2.94 -11.48
CA HIS A 36 -0.14 4.23 -11.83
C HIS A 36 -0.94 5.44 -11.34
N GLY A 37 -2.13 5.22 -10.79
CA GLY A 37 -3.01 6.29 -10.32
C GLY A 37 -4.46 5.83 -10.31
N LEU A 38 -5.14 6.06 -9.19
CA LEU A 38 -6.56 5.72 -9.04
C LEU A 38 -7.42 6.79 -9.73
N PRO A 39 -8.51 6.42 -10.42
CA PRO A 39 -9.36 7.38 -11.12
C PRO A 39 -10.22 8.26 -10.20
N ASP A 40 -10.59 7.77 -9.02
CA ASP A 40 -11.38 8.50 -8.01
C ASP A 40 -10.89 8.14 -6.59
N PRO A 41 -9.69 8.57 -6.21
CA PRO A 41 -9.09 8.21 -4.92
C PRO A 41 -9.77 8.93 -3.75
N ARG A 42 -9.90 8.21 -2.64
CA ARG A 42 -10.12 8.80 -1.32
C ARG A 42 -8.97 8.47 -0.36
N PRO A 43 -8.62 9.36 0.58
CA PRO A 43 -7.54 9.09 1.52
C PRO A 43 -7.96 8.04 2.55
N ILE A 44 -7.09 7.06 2.82
CA ILE A 44 -7.27 6.05 3.88
C ILE A 44 -6.04 5.99 4.79
N ALA A 45 -6.26 5.67 6.06
CA ALA A 45 -5.17 5.45 7.01
C ALA A 45 -4.58 4.04 6.87
N VAL A 46 -3.25 3.94 6.87
CA VAL A 46 -2.50 2.69 6.93
C VAL A 46 -1.51 2.75 8.10
N PRO A 47 -1.52 1.78 9.05
CA PRO A 47 -2.35 0.58 9.06
C PRO A 47 -3.74 0.82 9.66
N ALA A 48 -4.78 0.27 9.01
CA ALA A 48 -6.13 0.14 9.54
C ALA A 48 -6.92 -0.87 8.69
N SER A 49 -8.01 -1.42 9.24
CA SER A 49 -9.01 -2.13 8.44
C SER A 49 -9.92 -1.11 7.76
N TRP A 50 -10.18 -1.24 6.46
CA TRP A 50 -11.06 -0.29 5.75
C TRP A 50 -12.51 -0.37 6.20
N ASN A 51 -12.98 -1.51 6.74
CA ASN A 51 -14.40 -1.81 6.98
C ASN A 51 -15.10 -0.82 7.92
N GLU A 52 -14.36 -0.15 8.78
CA GLU A 52 -14.90 0.81 9.76
C GLU A 52 -14.57 2.27 9.41
N LEU A 53 -13.83 2.52 8.33
CA LEU A 53 -13.40 3.86 7.96
C LEU A 53 -14.39 4.58 7.04
N PHE A 54 -15.17 3.82 6.26
CA PHE A 54 -16.19 4.39 5.37
C PHE A 54 -17.50 3.59 5.45
N GLN A 55 -18.61 4.27 5.15
CA GLN A 55 -19.94 3.65 5.24
C GLN A 55 -20.16 2.55 4.20
N ASP A 56 -19.59 2.71 3.01
CA ASP A 56 -19.70 1.79 1.87
C ASP A 56 -18.76 0.58 1.97
N THR A 57 -17.83 0.57 2.93
CA THR A 57 -16.81 -0.49 3.05
C THR A 57 -17.14 -1.58 4.05
N HIS A 58 -18.19 -1.41 4.87
CA HIS A 58 -18.47 -2.32 6.00
C HIS A 58 -18.63 -3.78 5.53
N ASP A 59 -19.53 -3.99 4.56
CA ASP A 59 -19.87 -5.30 4.00
C ASP A 59 -19.18 -5.57 2.65
N TYR A 60 -18.19 -4.75 2.28
CA TYR A 60 -17.47 -4.91 1.02
C TYR A 60 -16.39 -6.00 1.14
N LEU A 61 -16.43 -6.98 0.23
CA LEU A 61 -15.58 -8.18 0.26
C LEU A 61 -14.80 -8.44 -1.04
N ASP A 62 -14.83 -7.50 -1.98
CA ASP A 62 -14.15 -7.61 -3.28
C ASP A 62 -12.80 -6.86 -3.29
N ASN A 63 -12.23 -6.68 -4.48
CA ASN A 63 -10.92 -6.04 -4.67
C ASN A 63 -10.97 -4.56 -4.28
N ALA A 64 -9.87 -4.05 -3.73
CA ALA A 64 -9.67 -2.63 -3.57
C ALA A 64 -8.19 -2.30 -3.67
N TRP A 65 -7.91 -1.07 -4.06
CA TRP A 65 -6.57 -0.59 -4.36
C TRP A 65 -6.08 0.36 -3.28
N TYR A 66 -4.81 0.22 -2.95
CA TYR A 66 -4.05 1.16 -2.11
C TYR A 66 -2.87 1.66 -2.93
N VAL A 67 -2.75 2.98 -3.09
CA VAL A 67 -1.66 3.62 -3.82
C VAL A 67 -0.95 4.63 -2.93
N ARG A 68 0.38 4.63 -2.97
CA ARG A 68 1.19 5.62 -2.28
C ARG A 68 2.47 5.90 -3.04
N GLU A 69 2.70 7.17 -3.31
CA GLU A 69 3.99 7.66 -3.75
C GLU A 69 4.93 7.84 -2.55
N PHE A 70 6.20 7.49 -2.74
CA PHE A 70 7.26 7.73 -1.77
C PHE A 70 8.57 7.97 -2.49
N TYR A 71 9.49 8.65 -1.83
CA TYR A 71 10.85 8.82 -2.33
C TYR A 71 11.77 7.75 -1.76
N VAL A 72 12.72 7.30 -2.57
CA VAL A 72 13.84 6.47 -2.10
C VAL A 72 14.98 7.42 -1.69
N PRO A 73 15.44 7.40 -0.42
CA PRO A 73 16.54 8.27 0.00
C PRO A 73 17.79 8.04 -0.85
N ALA A 74 18.42 9.12 -1.35
CA ALA A 74 19.59 9.02 -2.24
C ALA A 74 20.74 8.20 -1.64
N GLY A 75 20.90 8.22 -0.31
CA GLY A 75 21.89 7.41 0.40
C GLY A 75 21.70 5.89 0.30
N TRP A 76 20.58 5.43 -0.24
CA TRP A 76 20.30 4.01 -0.47
C TRP A 76 20.83 3.51 -1.83
N GLN A 77 21.38 4.39 -2.67
CA GLN A 77 21.93 4.00 -3.97
C GLN A 77 23.00 2.90 -3.82
N GLY A 78 22.87 1.84 -4.64
CA GLY A 78 23.75 0.68 -4.59
C GLY A 78 23.48 -0.32 -3.46
N GLN A 79 22.48 -0.06 -2.59
CA GLN A 79 22.04 -1.00 -1.57
C GLN A 79 20.95 -1.93 -2.10
N ARG A 80 20.76 -3.08 -1.44
CA ARG A 80 19.59 -3.92 -1.66
C ARG A 80 18.37 -3.26 -1.00
N ILE A 81 17.39 -2.90 -1.81
CA ILE A 81 16.12 -2.33 -1.37
C ILE A 81 15.05 -3.43 -1.40
N ALA A 82 14.19 -3.46 -0.39
CA ALA A 82 13.05 -4.36 -0.33
C ALA A 82 11.87 -3.63 0.30
N VAL A 83 10.67 -3.81 -0.27
CA VAL A 83 9.43 -3.40 0.38
C VAL A 83 8.93 -4.55 1.25
N ARG A 84 8.48 -4.23 2.45
CA ARG A 84 7.90 -5.19 3.37
C ARG A 84 6.51 -4.74 3.79
N VAL A 85 5.51 -5.51 3.40
CA VAL A 85 4.16 -5.41 3.93
C VAL A 85 4.09 -6.24 5.22
N GLY A 86 3.67 -5.63 6.33
CA GLY A 86 3.53 -6.34 7.61
C GLY A 86 2.48 -7.45 7.52
N SER A 87 1.31 -7.09 7.00
CA SER A 87 0.24 -7.99 6.59
C SER A 87 -0.66 -7.28 5.57
N ALA A 88 -1.22 -8.02 4.64
CA ALA A 88 -2.33 -7.60 3.80
C ALA A 88 -3.37 -8.73 3.85
N ASN A 89 -4.61 -8.39 4.18
CA ASN A 89 -5.67 -9.37 4.38
C ASN A 89 -6.74 -9.19 3.31
N TYR A 90 -7.15 -10.21 2.55
CA TYR A 90 -6.71 -11.62 2.61
C TYR A 90 -5.63 -12.01 1.59
N LEU A 91 -5.57 -11.32 0.45
CA LEU A 91 -4.61 -11.51 -0.63
C LEU A 91 -4.17 -10.13 -1.10
N ALA A 92 -2.91 -9.99 -1.52
CA ALA A 92 -2.43 -8.78 -2.16
C ALA A 92 -1.48 -9.11 -3.30
N GLU A 93 -1.56 -8.30 -4.35
CA GLU A 93 -0.53 -8.14 -5.36
C GLU A 93 0.10 -6.75 -5.17
N LEU A 94 1.39 -6.63 -5.47
CA LEU A 94 2.17 -5.42 -5.21
C LEU A 94 2.92 -5.02 -6.47
N TRP A 95 2.77 -3.75 -6.84
CA TRP A 95 3.44 -3.10 -7.96
C TRP A 95 4.36 -2.00 -7.43
N LEU A 96 5.54 -1.84 -8.05
CA LEU A 96 6.57 -0.86 -7.74
C LEU A 96 7.14 -0.25 -9.02
#